data_AF-A0A081D725-F1
#
_entry.id   AF-A0A081D725-F1
#
_cell.length_a   1.000
_cell.length_b   1.000
_cell.length_c   1.000
_cell.angle_alpha   90.00
_cell.angle_beta   90.00
_cell.angle_gamma   90.00
#
_symmetry.space_group_name_H-M   'P 1'
#
loop_
_entity.id
_entity.type
_entity.pdbx_description
1 polymer ?
#
loop_
_entity_poly.entity_id
_entity_poly.type
_entity_poly.pdbx_seq_one_letter_code
_entity_poly.pdbx_strand_id
1 'polypeptide(L)'
;MLTVAAAGMLAGCGSGFTIVSPPIENIDSTPIKTTAMSEVEAKNWKDLDLQTDTIPGMSVNKAYTEILKGRMGTTTVVAVIDSGIDIEHEDLDGVIWTNEDEIPGNGIDDDKNGYIDDVHGWNFLGGNIVDENLEYERIVRDKAMLPADIVAKAQKEYDAKLAQATQSKERFEGILQQIVEADKVVSAHLGKSDYTPAEVAAISSEDETVNNAKGTLSFFFGQGLESVAQAKEVLGDYITDATNLLNGEKLKSNYREDAMPGNNPYSYTPGEIWGGDNQYSGPDPEKADAFHGTHVAGIMLQSVITV
;
A
#
# COMPACT_ATOMS: atom_id res chain seq x y z
N MET A 1 -63.79 44.93 37.47
CA MET A 1 -63.46 43.75 36.63
C MET A 1 -62.45 44.21 35.60
N LEU A 2 -61.23 43.71 35.75
CA LEU A 2 -60.00 44.23 35.15
C LEU A 2 -59.70 43.46 33.86
N THR A 3 -59.55 44.21 32.78
CA THR A 3 -58.74 43.99 31.56
C THR A 3 -58.60 42.57 30.99
N VAL A 4 -59.20 42.36 29.81
CA VAL A 4 -58.80 41.36 28.81
C VAL A 4 -57.42 41.75 28.26
N ALA A 5 -56.45 40.84 28.35
CA ALA A 5 -55.16 40.94 27.66
C ALA A 5 -54.91 39.66 26.86
N ALA A 6 -54.58 39.85 25.58
CA ALA A 6 -54.34 38.82 24.59
C ALA A 6 -52.90 38.29 24.62
N ALA A 7 -52.73 37.01 24.25
CA ALA A 7 -51.55 36.43 23.58
C ALA A 7 -51.92 34.97 23.27
N GLY A 8 -51.75 34.38 22.10
CA GLY A 8 -50.99 34.71 20.91
C GLY A 8 -50.68 33.34 20.29
N MET A 9 -51.17 33.08 19.08
CA MET A 9 -50.75 31.89 18.32
C MET A 9 -49.26 32.03 18.02
N LEU A 10 -48.46 31.06 18.50
CA LEU A 10 -47.16 30.76 17.92
C LEU A 10 -47.24 29.37 17.31
N ALA A 11 -47.38 29.36 15.98
CA ALA A 11 -47.04 28.21 15.16
C ALA A 11 -45.52 28.02 15.24
N GLY A 12 -45.09 26.95 15.89
CA GLY A 12 -43.70 26.49 15.85
C GLY A 12 -43.52 25.49 14.71
N CYS A 13 -42.91 25.92 13.61
CA CYS A 13 -42.29 25.02 12.65
C CYS A 13 -41.07 24.35 13.32
N GLY A 14 -41.29 23.17 13.90
CA GLY A 14 -40.24 22.23 14.23
C GLY A 14 -40.47 20.98 13.41
N SER A 15 -39.69 20.80 12.36
CA SER A 15 -39.58 19.54 11.61
C SER A 15 -39.20 18.42 12.59
N GLY A 16 -40.19 17.69 13.08
CA GLY A 16 -39.95 16.43 13.76
C GLY A 16 -39.22 15.53 12.78
N PHE A 17 -37.96 15.20 13.10
CA PHE A 17 -37.26 14.12 12.44
C PHE A 17 -38.16 12.89 12.58
N THR A 18 -38.80 12.50 11.48
CA THR A 18 -39.45 11.20 11.41
C THR A 18 -38.30 10.22 11.52
N ILE A 19 -38.22 9.46 12.62
CA ILE A 19 -37.33 8.31 12.68
C ILE A 19 -37.89 7.36 11.62
N VAL A 20 -37.32 7.42 10.42
CA VAL A 20 -37.55 6.42 9.39
C VAL A 20 -36.76 5.20 9.87
N SER A 21 -37.41 4.34 10.66
CA SER A 21 -36.88 3.00 10.89
C SER A 21 -36.82 2.32 9.51
N PRO A 22 -35.65 1.84 9.06
CA PRO A 22 -35.60 1.06 7.83
C PRO A 22 -36.57 -0.13 7.98
N PRO A 23 -37.27 -0.54 6.91
CA PRO A 23 -38.08 -1.75 6.94
C PRO A 23 -37.24 -2.91 7.49
N ILE A 24 -37.83 -3.77 8.33
CA ILE A 24 -37.14 -4.88 9.03
C ILE A 24 -36.35 -5.77 8.05
N GLU A 25 -36.76 -5.84 6.78
CA GLU A 25 -36.09 -6.54 5.69
C GLU A 25 -34.71 -5.96 5.29
N ASN A 26 -34.36 -4.75 5.75
CA ASN A 26 -33.09 -4.06 5.52
C ASN A 26 -32.25 -3.89 6.81
N ILE A 27 -32.56 -4.63 7.88
CA ILE A 27 -31.68 -4.65 9.06
C ILE A 27 -30.45 -5.47 8.69
N ASP A 28 -29.30 -4.80 8.63
CA ASP A 28 -28.00 -5.45 8.52
C ASP A 28 -27.83 -6.42 9.70
N SER A 29 -27.81 -7.72 9.39
CA SER A 29 -27.69 -8.81 10.36
C SER A 29 -26.25 -9.30 10.47
N THR A 30 -25.29 -8.60 9.84
CA THR A 30 -23.88 -8.95 9.99
C THR A 30 -23.47 -8.80 11.47
N PRO A 31 -22.80 -9.83 12.03
CA PRO A 31 -22.39 -9.78 13.42
C PRO A 31 -21.29 -8.72 13.58
N ILE A 32 -21.52 -7.81 14.53
CA ILE A 32 -20.61 -6.67 14.80
C ILE A 32 -19.53 -7.13 15.78
N LYS A 33 -18.26 -6.85 15.45
CA LYS A 33 -17.16 -7.04 16.41
C LYS A 33 -17.26 -5.99 17.52
N THR A 34 -17.46 -6.44 18.76
CA THR A 34 -17.64 -5.56 19.94
C THR A 34 -16.41 -5.50 20.86
N THR A 35 -15.36 -6.25 20.53
CA THR A 35 -14.09 -6.30 21.27
C THR A 35 -12.93 -5.95 20.35
N ALA A 36 -11.84 -5.42 20.91
CA ALA A 36 -10.60 -5.23 20.17
C ALA A 36 -10.09 -6.56 19.60
N MET A 37 -9.41 -6.50 18.45
CA MET A 37 -8.72 -7.66 17.89
C MET A 37 -7.56 -8.08 18.79
N SER A 38 -7.42 -9.37 19.02
CA SER A 38 -6.18 -9.94 19.53
C SER A 38 -5.05 -9.74 18.53
N GLU A 39 -3.81 -9.85 18.99
CA GLU A 39 -2.62 -9.72 18.14
C GLU A 39 -2.61 -10.77 17.01
N VAL A 40 -3.06 -11.99 17.30
CA VAL A 40 -3.15 -13.08 16.32
C VAL A 40 -4.20 -12.79 15.26
N GLU A 41 -5.38 -12.27 15.67
CA GLU A 41 -6.40 -11.83 14.72
C GLU A 41 -5.90 -10.67 13.88
N ALA A 42 -5.17 -9.72 14.46
CA ALA A 42 -4.63 -8.57 13.73
C ALA A 42 -3.61 -8.99 12.67
N LYS A 43 -2.75 -9.96 12.99
CA LYS A 43 -1.74 -10.49 12.04
C LYS A 43 -2.34 -11.38 10.95
N ASN A 44 -3.46 -12.06 11.22
CA ASN A 44 -4.07 -13.04 10.30
C ASN A 44 -5.49 -12.67 9.86
N TRP A 45 -5.86 -11.39 9.95
CA TRP A 45 -7.24 -10.93 9.73
C TRP A 45 -7.79 -11.31 8.36
N LYS A 46 -6.89 -11.34 7.35
CA LYS A 46 -7.20 -11.67 5.95
C LYS A 46 -7.74 -13.09 5.78
N ASP A 47 -7.42 -14.01 6.69
CA ASP A 47 -7.82 -15.41 6.61
C ASP A 47 -9.18 -15.70 7.27
N LEU A 48 -9.72 -14.71 7.99
CA LEU A 48 -10.93 -14.81 8.81
C LEU A 48 -12.21 -14.56 7.99
N ASP A 49 -13.34 -14.94 8.57
CA ASP A 49 -14.67 -14.85 7.96
C ASP A 49 -15.57 -13.87 8.73
N LEU A 50 -16.29 -13.03 7.98
CA LEU A 50 -17.15 -12.00 8.57
C LEU A 50 -18.26 -12.59 9.45
N GLN A 51 -18.82 -13.75 9.10
CA GLN A 51 -19.96 -14.31 9.82
C GLN A 51 -19.53 -15.10 11.06
N THR A 52 -18.41 -15.83 11.00
CA THR A 52 -17.94 -16.64 12.13
C THR A 52 -17.01 -15.88 13.08
N ASP A 53 -16.16 -15.01 12.53
CA ASP A 53 -15.08 -14.36 13.27
C ASP A 53 -15.34 -12.87 13.49
N THR A 54 -16.41 -12.32 12.90
CA THR A 54 -16.77 -10.89 12.90
C THR A 54 -15.72 -9.98 12.25
N ILE A 55 -14.80 -10.56 11.46
CA ILE A 55 -13.70 -9.86 10.79
C ILE A 55 -13.86 -10.05 9.28
N PRO A 56 -13.91 -8.98 8.48
CA PRO A 56 -14.14 -9.06 7.03
C PRO A 56 -12.88 -9.49 6.27
N GLY A 57 -12.41 -10.72 6.49
CA GLY A 57 -11.35 -11.34 5.70
C GLY A 57 -11.90 -12.08 4.46
N MET A 58 -11.02 -12.83 3.80
CA MET A 58 -11.30 -13.62 2.59
C MET A 58 -11.88 -15.01 2.92
N SER A 59 -12.12 -15.34 4.19
CA SER A 59 -12.63 -16.64 4.64
C SER A 59 -11.74 -17.84 4.25
N VAL A 60 -10.42 -17.64 4.16
CA VAL A 60 -9.45 -18.68 3.76
C VAL A 60 -9.51 -19.89 4.70
N ASN A 61 -9.50 -19.67 6.02
CA ASN A 61 -9.56 -20.74 7.02
C ASN A 61 -10.84 -21.59 6.89
N LYS A 62 -11.96 -20.93 6.59
CA LYS A 62 -13.25 -21.57 6.37
C LYS A 62 -13.26 -22.40 5.09
N ALA A 63 -12.67 -21.89 4.01
CA ALA A 63 -12.53 -22.63 2.76
C ALA A 63 -11.76 -23.95 2.97
N TYR A 64 -10.62 -23.92 3.68
CA TYR A 64 -9.85 -25.12 4.01
C TYR A 64 -10.63 -26.13 4.86
N THR A 65 -11.36 -25.66 5.88
CA THR A 65 -12.04 -26.54 6.83
C THR A 65 -13.38 -27.08 6.37
N GLU A 66 -14.12 -26.34 5.53
CA GLU A 66 -15.48 -26.70 5.12
C GLU A 66 -15.59 -27.12 3.64
N ILE A 67 -14.87 -26.47 2.73
CA ILE A 67 -15.03 -26.67 1.28
C ILE A 67 -14.02 -27.67 0.73
N LEU A 68 -12.76 -27.53 1.15
CA LEU A 68 -11.63 -28.29 0.62
C LEU A 68 -11.34 -29.58 1.40
N LYS A 69 -12.00 -29.78 2.53
CA LYS A 69 -11.80 -30.96 3.37
C LYS A 69 -12.01 -32.26 2.57
N GLY A 70 -10.95 -33.05 2.46
CA GLY A 70 -10.97 -34.33 1.74
C GLY A 70 -10.86 -34.21 0.21
N ARG A 71 -10.61 -33.01 -0.33
CA ARG A 71 -10.20 -32.82 -1.73
C ARG A 71 -8.69 -32.98 -1.84
N MET A 72 -8.23 -33.53 -2.96
CA MET A 72 -6.81 -33.58 -3.30
C MET A 72 -6.56 -32.54 -4.37
N GLY A 73 -5.68 -31.58 -4.09
CA GLY A 73 -5.30 -30.57 -5.07
C GLY A 73 -4.35 -31.11 -6.14
N THR A 74 -4.31 -30.43 -7.28
CA THR A 74 -3.28 -30.61 -8.30
C THR A 74 -2.27 -29.47 -8.26
N THR A 75 -0.98 -29.78 -8.40
CA THR A 75 0.05 -28.75 -8.53
C THR A 75 -0.24 -27.86 -9.74
N THR A 76 -0.37 -26.55 -9.49
CA THR A 76 -0.61 -25.53 -10.51
C THR A 76 0.57 -24.56 -10.49
N VAL A 77 1.19 -24.35 -11.64
CA VAL A 77 2.22 -23.30 -11.81
C VAL A 77 1.52 -21.96 -12.01
N VAL A 78 1.86 -20.98 -11.18
CA VAL A 78 1.33 -19.62 -11.25
C VAL A 78 2.49 -18.68 -11.58
N ALA A 79 2.38 -17.97 -12.71
CA ALA A 79 3.36 -16.95 -13.08
C ALA A 79 3.06 -15.64 -12.34
N VAL A 80 4.08 -15.08 -11.70
CA VAL A 80 4.00 -13.83 -10.92
C VAL A 80 4.80 -12.77 -11.67
N ILE A 81 4.14 -11.69 -12.08
CA ILE A 81 4.78 -10.56 -12.77
C ILE A 81 4.74 -9.38 -11.79
N ASP A 82 5.88 -9.14 -11.14
CA ASP A 82 6.00 -8.24 -10.00
C ASP A 82 7.43 -7.64 -9.94
N SER A 83 7.78 -6.90 -8.89
CA SER A 83 9.07 -6.20 -8.73
C SER A 83 10.24 -7.11 -8.31
N GLY A 84 10.13 -8.42 -8.53
CA GLY A 84 11.09 -9.42 -8.09
C GLY A 84 10.63 -10.22 -6.87
N ILE A 85 11.40 -11.24 -6.51
CA ILE A 85 11.08 -12.20 -5.45
C ILE A 85 12.36 -12.70 -4.77
N ASP A 86 12.31 -12.85 -3.45
CA ASP A 86 13.34 -13.54 -2.69
C ASP A 86 13.08 -15.05 -2.73
N ILE A 87 13.67 -15.73 -3.71
CA ILE A 87 13.52 -17.18 -3.86
C ILE A 87 14.14 -17.99 -2.70
N GLU A 88 14.93 -17.37 -1.83
CA GLU A 88 15.52 -18.02 -0.66
C GLU A 88 14.72 -17.79 0.63
N HIS A 89 13.58 -17.09 0.55
CA HIS A 89 12.72 -16.86 1.70
C HIS A 89 12.17 -18.19 2.25
N GLU A 90 12.23 -18.40 3.57
CA GLU A 90 11.93 -19.70 4.19
C GLU A 90 10.51 -20.22 3.92
N ASP A 91 9.52 -19.33 3.86
CA ASP A 91 8.13 -19.69 3.50
C ASP A 91 7.94 -20.03 2.02
N LEU A 92 8.93 -19.78 1.17
CA LEU A 92 8.92 -20.10 -0.26
C LEU A 92 9.72 -21.39 -0.58
N ASP A 93 10.37 -21.99 0.41
CA ASP A 93 11.13 -23.22 0.21
C ASP A 93 10.23 -24.36 -0.27
N GLY A 94 10.67 -25.05 -1.33
CA GLY A 94 9.97 -26.18 -1.93
C GLY A 94 8.72 -25.84 -2.76
N VAL A 95 8.37 -24.56 -2.93
CA VAL A 95 7.20 -24.13 -3.74
C VAL A 95 7.57 -23.22 -4.93
N ILE A 96 8.82 -22.75 -5.01
CA ILE A 96 9.33 -22.04 -6.18
C ILE A 96 9.40 -22.98 -7.39
N TRP A 97 8.89 -22.51 -8.53
CA TRP A 97 8.99 -23.24 -9.79
C TRP A 97 10.44 -23.34 -10.25
N THR A 98 10.80 -24.49 -10.83
CA THR A 98 12.14 -24.72 -11.41
C THR A 98 11.98 -25.11 -12.88
N ASN A 99 12.71 -24.45 -13.77
CA ASN A 99 12.84 -24.86 -15.16
C ASN A 99 13.69 -26.14 -15.23
N GLU A 100 13.07 -27.30 -15.44
CA GLU A 100 13.76 -28.59 -15.53
C GLU A 100 14.56 -28.74 -16.84
N ASP A 101 14.30 -27.89 -17.83
CA ASP A 101 14.98 -27.89 -19.12
C ASP A 101 16.28 -27.05 -19.11
N GLU A 102 16.59 -26.36 -18.00
CA GLU A 102 17.81 -25.56 -17.81
C GLU A 102 18.86 -26.25 -16.92
N ILE A 103 20.15 -26.04 -17.20
CA ILE A 103 21.25 -26.46 -16.34
C ILE A 103 21.79 -25.24 -15.57
N PRO A 104 21.54 -25.13 -14.25
CA PRO A 104 21.85 -23.92 -13.51
C PRO A 104 23.32 -23.47 -13.59
N GLY A 105 23.52 -22.24 -14.06
CA GLY A 105 24.79 -21.52 -13.99
C GLY A 105 25.80 -21.98 -15.04
N ASN A 106 25.36 -22.56 -16.15
CA ASN A 106 26.23 -22.95 -17.24
C ASN A 106 26.47 -21.81 -18.26
N GLY A 107 25.69 -20.72 -18.18
CA GLY A 107 25.76 -19.57 -19.09
C GLY A 107 25.20 -19.85 -20.48
N ILE A 108 24.33 -20.85 -20.62
CA ILE A 108 23.71 -21.30 -21.87
C ILE A 108 22.19 -21.24 -21.70
N ASP A 109 21.49 -20.91 -22.77
CA ASP A 109 20.04 -21.10 -22.92
C ASP A 109 19.84 -22.54 -23.44
N ASP A 110 19.58 -23.47 -22.52
CA ASP A 110 19.55 -24.92 -22.79
C ASP A 110 18.24 -25.32 -23.47
N ASP A 111 17.13 -24.71 -23.07
CA ASP A 111 15.79 -24.98 -23.59
C ASP A 111 15.47 -24.21 -24.90
N LYS A 112 16.30 -23.21 -25.23
CA LYS A 112 16.22 -22.35 -26.42
C LYS A 112 15.00 -21.44 -26.42
N ASN A 113 14.55 -21.02 -25.24
CA ASN A 113 13.44 -20.08 -25.08
C ASN A 113 13.89 -18.61 -25.25
N GLY A 114 15.20 -18.35 -25.27
CA GLY A 114 15.80 -17.03 -25.43
C GLY A 114 16.36 -16.41 -24.14
N TYR A 115 16.23 -17.09 -23.00
CA TYR A 115 16.64 -16.61 -21.68
C TYR A 115 17.70 -17.54 -21.10
N ILE A 116 18.89 -16.99 -20.83
CA ILE A 116 20.04 -17.77 -20.37
C ILE A 116 19.89 -18.06 -18.87
N ASP A 117 19.94 -19.32 -18.46
CA ASP A 117 19.90 -19.75 -17.06
C ASP A 117 18.62 -19.25 -16.32
N ASP A 118 17.45 -19.28 -16.95
CA ASP A 118 16.15 -18.81 -16.39
C ASP A 118 15.50 -19.82 -15.43
N VAL A 119 16.31 -20.37 -14.53
CA VAL A 119 16.00 -21.51 -13.65
C VAL A 119 14.74 -21.30 -12.79
N HIS A 120 14.48 -20.09 -12.30
CA HIS A 120 13.33 -19.77 -11.45
C HIS A 120 12.46 -18.63 -11.98
N GLY A 121 12.67 -18.22 -13.23
CA GLY A 121 11.98 -17.11 -13.87
C GLY A 121 12.94 -16.17 -14.58
N TRP A 122 12.53 -14.92 -14.79
CA TRP A 122 13.33 -13.94 -15.54
C TRP A 122 13.09 -12.51 -15.05
N ASN A 123 14.16 -11.72 -14.98
CA ASN A 123 14.10 -10.29 -14.75
C ASN A 123 14.15 -9.54 -16.08
N PHE A 124 13.00 -9.04 -16.53
CA PHE A 124 12.86 -8.33 -17.81
C PHE A 124 13.41 -6.90 -17.82
N LEU A 125 13.73 -6.32 -16.65
CA LEU A 125 14.44 -5.04 -16.60
C LEU A 125 15.94 -5.29 -16.72
N GLY A 126 16.47 -6.25 -15.97
CA GLY A 126 17.88 -6.57 -15.90
C GLY A 126 18.72 -5.49 -15.21
N GLY A 127 19.95 -5.86 -14.85
CA GLY A 127 20.90 -4.96 -14.19
C GLY A 127 20.42 -4.48 -12.83
N ASN A 128 20.86 -3.29 -12.44
CA ASN A 128 20.63 -2.74 -11.10
C ASN A 128 19.49 -1.71 -11.08
N ILE A 129 18.45 -1.91 -11.89
CA ILE A 129 17.32 -0.98 -11.99
C ILE A 129 16.14 -1.53 -11.19
N VAL A 130 15.73 -0.75 -10.18
CA VAL A 130 14.61 -1.07 -9.27
C VAL A 130 13.46 -0.08 -9.40
N ASP A 131 13.63 0.90 -10.28
CA ASP A 131 12.66 1.96 -10.53
C ASP A 131 12.05 1.79 -11.92
N GLU A 132 10.76 2.12 -12.04
CA GLU A 132 10.07 2.20 -13.31
C GLU A 132 9.35 3.54 -13.51
N ASN A 133 8.86 3.73 -14.73
CA ASN A 133 7.89 4.78 -15.05
C ASN A 133 6.51 4.17 -15.09
N LEU A 134 5.56 4.76 -14.37
CA LEU A 134 4.16 4.41 -14.53
C LEU A 134 3.70 4.71 -15.95
N GLU A 135 2.67 4.00 -16.42
CA GLU A 135 2.24 4.08 -17.82
C GLU A 135 1.90 5.51 -18.26
N TYR A 136 1.22 6.29 -17.40
CA TYR A 136 0.93 7.70 -17.69
C TYR A 136 2.20 8.56 -17.77
N GLU A 137 3.22 8.28 -16.95
CA GLU A 137 4.49 9.01 -16.93
C GLU A 137 5.27 8.75 -18.22
N ARG A 138 5.35 7.48 -18.61
CA ARG A 138 5.98 7.03 -19.85
C ARG A 138 5.35 7.70 -21.07
N ILE A 139 4.01 7.70 -21.16
CA ILE A 139 3.28 8.35 -22.25
C ILE A 139 3.50 9.87 -22.27
N VAL A 140 3.49 10.53 -21.10
CA VAL A 140 3.71 11.99 -21.00
C VAL A 140 5.14 12.36 -21.42
N ARG A 141 6.14 11.57 -21.00
CA ARG A 141 7.54 11.72 -21.41
C ARG A 141 7.70 11.57 -22.92
N ASP A 142 7.12 10.52 -23.50
CA ASP A 142 7.32 10.12 -24.91
C ASP A 142 6.25 10.69 -25.85
N LYS A 143 5.49 11.69 -25.43
CA LYS A 143 4.31 12.22 -26.13
C LYS A 143 4.49 12.51 -27.63
N ALA A 144 5.70 12.76 -28.09
CA ALA A 144 6.01 12.99 -29.51
C ALA A 144 5.89 11.73 -30.39
N MET A 145 5.93 10.54 -29.79
CA MET A 145 5.89 9.24 -30.49
C MET A 145 4.47 8.64 -30.54
N LEU A 146 3.49 9.28 -29.92
CA LEU A 146 2.20 8.67 -29.61
C LEU A 146 0.99 9.42 -30.20
N PRO A 147 -0.14 8.72 -30.44
CA PRO A 147 -1.39 9.36 -30.85
C PRO A 147 -1.88 10.40 -29.84
N ALA A 148 -2.39 11.53 -30.35
CA ALA A 148 -2.79 12.67 -29.53
C ALA A 148 -3.90 12.35 -28.52
N ASP A 149 -4.78 11.39 -28.82
CA ASP A 149 -5.86 10.96 -27.92
C ASP A 149 -5.33 10.14 -26.73
N ILE A 150 -4.30 9.31 -26.95
CA ILE A 150 -3.62 8.57 -25.88
C ILE A 150 -2.85 9.54 -24.99
N VAL A 151 -2.09 10.46 -25.59
CA VAL A 151 -1.37 11.50 -24.85
C VAL A 151 -2.32 12.36 -24.02
N ALA A 152 -3.47 12.74 -24.55
CA ALA A 152 -4.44 13.55 -23.81
C ALA A 152 -5.01 12.82 -22.58
N LYS A 153 -5.22 11.50 -22.65
CA LYS A 153 -5.67 10.69 -21.51
C LYS A 153 -4.60 10.60 -20.42
N ALA A 154 -3.37 10.28 -20.80
CA ALA A 154 -2.25 10.20 -19.87
C ALA A 154 -1.93 11.56 -19.24
N GLN A 155 -1.97 12.65 -20.02
CA GLN A 155 -1.77 14.00 -19.49
C GLN A 155 -2.85 14.36 -18.47
N LYS A 156 -4.11 14.01 -18.72
CA LYS A 156 -5.19 14.23 -17.76
C LYS A 156 -4.97 13.47 -16.44
N GLU A 157 -4.50 12.23 -16.52
CA GLU A 157 -4.17 11.44 -15.34
C GLU A 157 -2.97 12.04 -14.59
N TYR A 158 -1.90 12.39 -15.31
CA TYR A 158 -0.72 13.06 -14.75
C TYR A 158 -1.10 14.36 -14.04
N ASP A 159 -1.90 15.22 -14.66
CA ASP A 159 -2.38 16.48 -14.07
C ASP A 159 -3.22 16.24 -12.81
N ALA A 160 -4.05 15.19 -12.79
CA ALA A 160 -4.82 14.80 -11.61
C ALA A 160 -3.90 14.31 -10.47
N LYS A 161 -2.86 13.54 -10.80
CA LYS A 161 -1.83 13.10 -9.83
C LYS A 161 -1.05 14.28 -9.28
N LEU A 162 -0.67 15.27 -10.10
CA LEU A 162 -0.03 16.50 -9.65
C LEU A 162 -0.92 17.31 -8.69
N ALA A 163 -2.21 17.44 -9.01
CA ALA A 163 -3.16 18.12 -8.14
C ALA A 163 -3.32 17.40 -6.78
N GLN A 164 -3.43 16.07 -6.81
CA GLN A 164 -3.49 15.25 -5.60
C GLN A 164 -2.20 15.36 -4.78
N ALA A 165 -1.04 15.32 -5.42
CA ALA A 165 0.27 15.46 -4.78
C ALA A 165 0.43 16.83 -4.13
N THR A 166 -0.02 17.91 -4.79
CA THR A 166 0.00 19.27 -4.24
C THR A 166 -0.80 19.33 -2.93
N GLN A 167 -2.05 18.88 -2.96
CA GLN A 167 -2.91 18.89 -1.77
C GLN A 167 -2.38 17.99 -0.66
N SER A 168 -1.88 16.80 -1.02
CA SER A 168 -1.34 15.84 -0.04
C SER A 168 -0.07 16.37 0.61
N LYS A 169 0.82 17.00 -0.17
CA LYS A 169 2.04 17.64 0.32
C LYS A 169 1.71 18.75 1.33
N GLU A 170 0.86 19.70 0.97
CA GLU A 170 0.45 20.79 1.89
C GLU A 170 -0.14 20.25 3.19
N ARG A 171 -0.97 19.20 3.09
CA ARG A 171 -1.55 18.53 4.25
C ARG A 171 -0.47 17.89 5.14
N PHE A 172 0.45 17.13 4.56
CA PHE A 172 1.49 16.43 5.31
C PHE A 172 2.53 17.38 5.91
N GLU A 173 2.89 18.46 5.20
CA GLU A 173 3.74 19.53 5.74
C GLU A 173 3.08 20.19 6.96
N GLY A 174 1.78 20.46 6.89
CA GLY A 174 1.02 21.00 8.02
C GLY A 174 0.97 20.05 9.23
N ILE A 175 0.76 18.74 8.99
CA ILE A 175 0.79 17.71 10.03
C ILE A 175 2.19 17.63 10.67
N LEU A 176 3.23 17.55 9.84
CA LEU A 176 4.61 17.48 10.29
C LEU A 176 4.98 18.68 11.15
N GLN A 177 4.56 19.88 10.76
CA GLN A 177 4.78 21.10 11.54
C GLN A 177 4.10 21.04 12.91
N GLN A 178 2.85 20.54 12.99
CA GLN A 178 2.15 20.36 14.27
C GLN A 178 2.88 19.39 15.20
N ILE A 179 3.39 18.28 14.64
CA ILE A 179 4.17 17.29 15.38
C ILE A 179 5.47 17.89 15.90
N VAL A 180 6.21 18.62 15.05
CA VAL A 180 7.48 19.26 15.42
C VAL A 180 7.30 20.28 16.54
N GLU A 181 6.26 21.10 16.49
CA GLU A 181 5.99 22.09 17.55
C GLU A 181 5.53 21.41 18.85
N ALA A 182 4.70 20.37 18.77
CA ALA A 182 4.29 19.60 19.95
C ALA A 182 5.48 18.87 20.59
N ASP A 183 6.36 18.29 19.79
CA ASP A 183 7.58 17.61 20.21
C ASP A 183 8.51 18.55 20.98
N LYS A 184 8.69 19.78 20.50
CA LYS A 184 9.48 20.81 21.19
C LYS A 184 8.93 21.12 22.58
N VAL A 185 7.60 21.27 22.71
CA VAL A 185 6.95 21.57 23.99
C VAL A 185 7.07 20.38 24.95
N VAL A 186 6.77 19.17 24.48
CA VAL A 186 6.83 17.96 25.30
C VAL A 186 8.27 17.64 25.72
N SER A 187 9.23 17.76 24.81
CA SER A 187 10.65 17.58 25.11
C SER A 187 11.12 18.53 26.21
N ALA A 188 10.73 19.81 26.13
CA ALA A 188 11.06 20.81 27.13
C ALA A 188 10.38 20.50 28.48
N HIS A 189 9.13 20.05 28.47
CA HIS A 189 8.39 19.69 29.69
C HIS A 189 8.98 18.46 30.39
N LEU A 190 9.37 17.43 29.64
CA LEU A 190 9.95 16.19 30.18
C LEU A 190 11.45 16.31 30.46
N GLY A 191 12.12 17.33 29.91
CA GLY A 191 13.57 17.51 30.02
C GLY A 191 14.39 16.50 29.21
N LYS A 192 13.79 15.84 28.23
CA LYS A 192 14.42 14.84 27.36
C LYS A 192 13.77 14.79 25.97
N SER A 193 14.53 14.38 24.96
CA SER A 193 14.07 14.27 23.57
C SER A 193 13.64 12.84 23.17
N ASP A 194 13.94 11.85 24.01
CA ASP A 194 13.62 10.44 23.82
C ASP A 194 12.55 9.98 24.82
N TYR A 195 11.29 10.22 24.48
CA TYR A 195 10.16 9.83 25.31
C TYR A 195 9.26 8.84 24.59
N THR A 196 8.58 8.01 25.38
CA THR A 196 7.63 7.00 24.92
C THR A 196 6.22 7.57 24.83
N PRO A 197 5.32 6.95 24.03
CA PRO A 197 3.90 7.30 24.03
C PRO A 197 3.26 7.24 25.43
N ALA A 198 3.68 6.30 26.27
CA ALA A 198 3.21 6.17 27.65
C ALA A 198 3.62 7.36 28.53
N GLU A 199 4.85 7.86 28.36
CA GLU A 199 5.32 9.05 29.08
C GLU A 199 4.55 10.30 28.66
N VAL A 200 4.24 10.46 27.37
CA VAL A 200 3.38 11.56 26.89
C VAL A 200 1.97 11.44 27.47
N ALA A 201 1.38 10.24 27.47
CA ALA A 201 0.07 10.01 28.06
C ALA A 201 0.02 10.33 29.56
N ALA A 202 1.14 10.12 30.27
CA ALA A 202 1.27 10.40 31.71
C ALA A 202 1.48 11.88 32.06
N ILE A 203 1.73 12.77 31.08
CA ILE A 203 1.93 14.20 31.33
C ILE A 203 0.71 14.79 32.03
N SER A 204 0.94 15.52 33.12
CA SER A 204 -0.05 16.31 33.83
C SER A 204 0.54 17.70 34.09
N SER A 205 -0.12 18.73 33.55
CA SER A 205 0.34 20.12 33.64
C SER A 205 -0.84 21.07 33.78
N GLU A 206 -0.64 22.18 34.48
CA GLU A 206 -1.58 23.31 34.47
C GLU A 206 -1.41 24.19 33.21
N ASP A 207 -0.32 24.01 32.47
CA ASP A 207 -0.04 24.74 31.23
C ASP A 207 -0.85 24.16 30.06
N GLU A 208 -1.73 24.99 29.51
CA GLU A 208 -2.57 24.66 28.36
C GLU A 208 -1.75 24.28 27.11
N THR A 209 -0.59 24.91 26.92
CA THR A 209 0.33 24.62 25.81
C THR A 209 0.86 23.20 25.91
N VAL A 210 1.23 22.76 27.11
CA VAL A 210 1.71 21.40 27.37
C VAL A 210 0.58 20.38 27.16
N ASN A 211 -0.63 20.69 27.62
CA ASN A 211 -1.79 19.81 27.45
C ASN A 211 -2.21 19.68 25.97
N ASN A 212 -2.13 20.77 25.20
CA ASN A 212 -2.38 20.75 23.76
C ASN A 212 -1.32 19.93 23.02
N ALA A 213 -0.03 20.13 23.34
CA ALA A 213 1.06 19.34 22.74
C ALA A 213 0.94 17.84 23.08
N LYS A 214 0.57 17.51 24.33
CA LYS A 214 0.23 16.15 24.75
C LYS A 214 -0.89 15.57 23.88
N GLY A 215 -1.98 16.31 23.69
CA GLY A 215 -3.13 15.87 22.89
C GLY A 215 -2.74 15.57 21.44
N THR A 216 -1.97 16.47 20.82
CA THR A 216 -1.44 16.30 19.47
C THR A 216 -0.61 15.02 19.34
N LEU A 217 0.41 14.84 20.19
CA LEU A 217 1.26 13.65 20.11
C LEU A 217 0.50 12.36 20.47
N SER A 218 -0.40 12.40 21.45
CA SER A 218 -1.23 11.24 21.82
C SER A 218 -2.15 10.80 20.67
N PHE A 219 -2.69 11.76 19.90
CA PHE A 219 -3.48 11.44 18.71
C PHE A 219 -2.65 10.67 17.68
N PHE A 220 -1.43 11.13 17.38
CA PHE A 220 -0.57 10.48 16.39
C PHE A 220 -0.06 9.12 16.86
N PHE A 221 0.29 8.97 18.14
CA PHE A 221 0.65 7.66 18.68
C PHE A 221 -0.52 6.67 18.63
N GLY A 222 -1.76 7.16 18.79
CA GLY A 222 -2.97 6.36 18.60
C GLY A 222 -3.20 5.88 17.16
N GLN A 223 -2.49 6.42 16.17
CA GLN A 223 -2.52 5.96 14.77
C GLN A 223 -1.46 4.89 14.46
N GLY A 224 -0.74 4.40 15.47
CA GLY A 224 0.29 3.37 15.30
C GLY A 224 1.71 3.92 15.09
N LEU A 225 1.92 5.23 15.23
CA LEU A 225 3.26 5.80 15.27
C LEU A 225 3.89 5.56 16.65
N GLU A 226 5.08 4.97 16.69
CA GLU A 226 5.76 4.58 17.92
C GLU A 226 6.64 5.69 18.50
N SER A 227 7.04 6.64 17.66
CA SER A 227 7.87 7.78 18.07
C SER A 227 7.68 8.99 17.16
N VAL A 228 8.10 10.16 17.65
CA VAL A 228 8.16 11.38 16.83
C VAL A 228 9.20 11.24 15.71
N ALA A 229 10.29 10.53 15.94
CA ALA A 229 11.32 10.29 14.92
C ALA A 229 10.71 9.51 13.73
N GLN A 230 10.00 8.41 14.01
CA GLN A 230 9.29 7.63 13.00
C GLN A 230 8.22 8.49 12.29
N ALA A 231 7.49 9.33 13.02
CA ALA A 231 6.50 10.22 12.41
C ALA A 231 7.13 11.21 11.42
N LYS A 232 8.32 11.77 11.75
CA LYS A 232 9.06 12.68 10.88
C LYS A 232 9.59 11.98 9.64
N GLU A 233 10.08 10.76 9.78
CA GLU A 233 10.53 9.91 8.68
C GLU A 233 9.38 9.60 7.72
N VAL A 234 8.31 8.96 8.22
CA VAL A 234 7.14 8.57 7.41
C VAL A 234 6.52 9.76 6.68
N LEU A 235 6.30 10.89 7.37
CA LEU A 235 5.74 12.08 6.73
C LEU A 235 6.73 12.75 5.78
N GLY A 236 8.01 12.71 6.10
CA GLY A 236 9.09 13.23 5.25
C GLY A 236 9.17 12.50 3.92
N ASP A 237 9.00 11.18 3.93
CA ASP A 237 8.99 10.35 2.73
C ASP A 237 7.79 10.70 1.84
N TYR A 238 6.57 10.78 2.40
CA TYR A 238 5.39 11.22 1.65
C TYR A 238 5.54 12.61 1.02
N ILE A 239 6.15 13.56 1.75
CA ILE A 239 6.42 14.92 1.24
C ILE A 239 7.47 14.88 0.12
N THR A 240 8.48 14.03 0.26
CA THR A 240 9.55 13.83 -0.72
C THR A 240 8.98 13.24 -2.00
N ASP A 241 8.19 12.17 -1.92
CA ASP A 241 7.55 11.54 -3.08
C ASP A 241 6.63 12.52 -3.82
N ALA A 242 5.79 13.25 -3.07
CA ALA A 242 4.94 14.27 -3.66
C ALA A 242 5.78 15.37 -4.35
N THR A 243 6.90 15.77 -3.74
CA THR A 243 7.82 16.76 -4.32
C THR A 243 8.49 16.25 -5.60
N ASN A 244 8.92 14.99 -5.61
CA ASN A 244 9.54 14.35 -6.76
C ASN A 244 8.57 14.27 -7.94
N LEU A 245 7.31 13.89 -7.69
CA LEU A 245 6.26 13.90 -8.70
C LEU A 245 5.99 15.32 -9.22
N LEU A 246 5.88 16.31 -8.34
CA LEU A 246 5.66 17.72 -8.74
C LEU A 246 6.81 18.30 -9.58
N ASN A 247 8.04 17.87 -9.31
CA ASN A 247 9.22 18.26 -10.08
C ASN A 247 9.40 17.44 -11.37
N GLY A 248 8.51 16.46 -11.60
CA GLY A 248 8.59 15.57 -12.75
C GLY A 248 9.86 14.72 -12.77
N GLU A 249 10.40 14.33 -11.61
CA GLU A 249 11.65 13.56 -11.54
C GLU A 249 11.59 12.28 -12.37
N LYS A 250 10.47 11.53 -12.28
CA LYS A 250 10.26 10.32 -13.09
C LYS A 250 10.21 10.59 -14.60
N LEU A 251 9.85 11.79 -15.04
CA LEU A 251 9.86 12.16 -16.46
C LEU A 251 11.26 12.47 -17.01
N LYS A 252 12.25 12.68 -16.14
CA LYS A 252 13.64 12.97 -16.53
C LYS A 252 14.44 11.71 -16.84
N SER A 253 14.01 10.57 -16.31
CA SER A 253 14.65 9.27 -16.50
C SER A 253 13.88 8.42 -17.51
N ASN A 254 14.62 7.57 -18.22
CA ASN A 254 14.04 6.50 -19.02
C ASN A 254 14.66 5.18 -18.61
N TYR A 255 14.17 4.65 -17.49
CA TYR A 255 14.66 3.41 -16.89
C TYR A 255 14.70 2.25 -17.88
N ARG A 256 13.74 2.20 -18.82
CA ARG A 256 13.73 1.19 -19.89
C ARG A 256 14.92 1.34 -20.84
N GLU A 257 15.21 2.55 -21.28
CA GLU A 257 16.36 2.81 -22.17
C GLU A 257 17.68 2.59 -21.42
N ASP A 258 17.71 2.93 -20.12
CA ASP A 258 18.88 2.72 -19.27
C ASP A 258 19.18 1.22 -19.07
N ALA A 259 18.15 0.40 -18.89
CA ALA A 259 18.27 -1.07 -18.79
C ALA A 259 18.51 -1.75 -20.14
N MET A 260 17.77 -1.32 -21.17
CA MET A 260 17.72 -1.93 -22.49
C MET A 260 17.85 -0.86 -23.58
N PRO A 261 19.08 -0.39 -23.88
CA PRO A 261 19.31 0.66 -24.87
C PRO A 261 18.74 0.30 -26.26
N GLY A 262 17.98 1.22 -26.83
CA GLY A 262 17.32 1.03 -28.13
C GLY A 262 16.03 0.20 -28.08
N ASN A 263 15.61 -0.29 -26.91
CA ASN A 263 14.36 -1.02 -26.78
C ASN A 263 13.17 -0.05 -26.72
N ASN A 264 12.48 0.07 -27.86
CA ASN A 264 11.34 0.96 -28.00
C ASN A 264 10.05 0.29 -27.47
N PRO A 265 9.40 0.82 -26.41
CA PRO A 265 8.18 0.23 -25.84
C PRO A 265 6.96 0.35 -26.77
N TYR A 266 7.06 1.07 -27.90
CA TYR A 266 6.02 1.22 -28.92
C TYR A 266 6.27 0.36 -30.16
N SER A 267 7.32 -0.45 -30.16
CA SER A 267 7.62 -1.42 -31.19
C SER A 267 7.50 -2.82 -30.59
N TYR A 268 6.76 -3.70 -31.26
CA TYR A 268 6.68 -5.10 -30.88
C TYR A 268 7.00 -5.95 -32.10
N THR A 269 8.07 -6.72 -32.01
CA THR A 269 8.34 -7.79 -32.97
C THR A 269 7.98 -9.12 -32.30
N PRO A 270 7.03 -9.90 -32.84
CA PRO A 270 6.74 -11.23 -32.31
C PRO A 270 8.00 -12.10 -32.26
N GLY A 271 8.28 -12.69 -31.10
CA GLY A 271 9.47 -13.51 -30.87
C GLY A 271 10.76 -12.72 -30.61
N GLU A 272 10.68 -11.40 -30.44
CA GLU A 272 11.79 -10.61 -29.92
C GLU A 272 12.11 -11.03 -28.50
N ILE A 273 13.38 -11.30 -28.22
CA ILE A 273 13.88 -11.54 -26.88
C ILE A 273 14.07 -10.17 -26.23
N TRP A 274 13.39 -9.98 -25.12
CA TRP A 274 13.50 -8.77 -24.30
C TRP A 274 14.72 -8.97 -23.42
N GLY A 275 15.53 -7.91 -23.25
CA GLY A 275 16.73 -7.97 -22.42
C GLY A 275 16.42 -8.38 -20.97
N GLY A 276 17.45 -8.43 -20.15
CA GLY A 276 17.28 -8.86 -18.77
C GLY A 276 18.42 -9.73 -18.26
N ASP A 277 18.15 -10.36 -17.13
CA ASP A 277 18.99 -11.38 -16.53
C ASP A 277 18.17 -12.34 -15.66
N ASN A 278 18.85 -13.32 -15.06
CA ASN A 278 18.30 -14.29 -14.13
C ASN A 278 18.42 -13.84 -12.66
N GLN A 279 18.43 -12.53 -12.39
CA GLN A 279 18.45 -11.99 -11.02
C GLN A 279 17.03 -11.68 -10.52
N TYR A 280 16.48 -12.55 -9.68
CA TYR A 280 15.08 -12.47 -9.24
C TYR A 280 14.83 -11.43 -8.16
N SER A 281 15.82 -11.15 -7.31
CA SER A 281 15.62 -10.39 -6.07
C SER A 281 16.00 -8.91 -6.15
N GLY A 282 16.39 -8.43 -7.33
CA GLY A 282 16.96 -7.10 -7.50
C GLY A 282 18.42 -6.99 -7.00
N PRO A 283 19.02 -5.80 -7.14
CA PRO A 283 20.42 -5.55 -6.83
C PRO A 283 20.75 -5.38 -5.35
N ASP A 284 19.75 -5.13 -4.48
CA ASP A 284 20.00 -4.99 -3.04
C ASP A 284 20.42 -6.34 -2.43
N PRO A 285 21.61 -6.44 -1.79
CA PRO A 285 22.05 -7.66 -1.14
C PRO A 285 21.17 -8.08 0.06
N GLU A 286 20.43 -7.16 0.67
CA GLU A 286 19.43 -7.43 1.70
C GLU A 286 18.05 -7.80 1.10
N LYS A 287 17.92 -7.79 -0.24
CA LYS A 287 16.71 -8.14 -0.99
C LYS A 287 15.49 -7.28 -0.64
N ALA A 288 15.72 -6.04 -0.20
CA ALA A 288 14.66 -5.09 0.10
C ALA A 288 13.77 -4.83 -1.13
N ASP A 289 14.36 -4.82 -2.33
CA ASP A 289 13.67 -4.62 -3.60
C ASP A 289 12.65 -5.75 -3.91
N ALA A 290 12.93 -6.97 -3.43
CA ALA A 290 12.10 -8.15 -3.65
C ALA A 290 10.92 -8.25 -2.67
N PHE A 291 10.81 -7.35 -1.70
CA PHE A 291 9.82 -7.47 -0.62
C PHE A 291 8.39 -7.55 -1.15
N HIS A 292 8.03 -6.72 -2.14
CA HIS A 292 6.67 -6.68 -2.66
C HIS A 292 6.26 -8.01 -3.31
N GLY A 293 7.03 -8.50 -4.28
CA GLY A 293 6.71 -9.76 -4.93
C GLY A 293 6.85 -10.98 -4.02
N THR A 294 7.76 -10.96 -3.03
CA THR A 294 7.83 -11.98 -1.98
C THR A 294 6.56 -12.00 -1.13
N HIS A 295 6.05 -10.82 -0.75
CA HIS A 295 4.79 -10.71 0.00
C HIS A 295 3.59 -11.18 -0.83
N VAL A 296 3.52 -10.81 -2.10
CA VAL A 296 2.47 -11.27 -3.04
C VAL A 296 2.54 -12.78 -3.22
N ALA A 297 3.73 -13.36 -3.39
CA ALA A 297 3.96 -14.80 -3.45
C ALA A 297 3.48 -15.51 -2.19
N GLY A 298 3.79 -14.98 -1.00
CA GLY A 298 3.30 -15.51 0.27
C GLY A 298 1.77 -15.52 0.37
N ILE A 299 1.10 -14.43 -0.04
CA ILE A 299 -0.37 -14.38 -0.09
C ILE A 299 -0.91 -15.44 -1.03
N MET A 300 -0.31 -15.62 -2.21
CA MET A 300 -0.71 -16.66 -3.15
C MET A 300 -0.50 -18.05 -2.57
N LEU A 301 0.61 -18.37 -1.92
CA LEU A 301 0.78 -19.69 -1.30
C LEU A 301 -0.27 -19.97 -0.23
N GLN A 302 -0.65 -18.95 0.53
CA GLN A 302 -1.71 -19.07 1.53
C GLN A 302 -3.11 -19.24 0.89
N SER A 303 -3.33 -18.61 -0.27
CA SER A 303 -4.66 -18.44 -0.88
C SER A 303 -4.90 -19.26 -2.15
N VAL A 304 -3.86 -19.87 -2.75
CA VAL A 304 -3.96 -20.70 -3.95
C VAL A 304 -4.50 -22.04 -3.52
N ILE A 305 -5.82 -22.08 -3.59
CA ILE A 305 -6.65 -23.25 -3.52
C ILE A 305 -6.25 -24.16 -4.68
N THR A 306 -5.40 -25.15 -4.41
CA THR A 306 -5.26 -26.29 -5.30
C THR A 306 -6.50 -27.17 -5.09
N VAL A 307 -7.54 -26.96 -5.94
CA VAL A 307 -8.72 -27.84 -6.03
C VAL A 307 -8.43 -29.00 -6.97
#